data_AF-A0A2E3IWG1-F1
#
_entry.id   AF-A0A2E3IWG1-F1
#
_cell.length_a   1.000
_cell.length_b   1.000
_cell.length_c   1.000
_cell.angle_alpha   90.00
_cell.angle_beta   90.00
_cell.angle_gamma   90.00
#
_symmetry.space_group_name_H-M   'P 1'
#
loop_
_entity.id
_entity.type
_entity.pdbx_description
1 polymer ?
#
loop_
_entity_poly.entity_id
_entity_poly.type
_entity_poly.pdbx_seq_one_letter_code
_entity_poly.pdbx_strand_id
1 'polypeptide(L)'
;MPNGDVVIPADFAKRLKIQNAEARLDEALDVARKISEAGVPLLPNPDHAAIFVDPPHLVAGPLKEVGYVAGWDTRSYPSPVDGHDYINVPTGLPQESPARNQGWFDYVAVVHPVDSDAREHMLSQGYGNPFLHHMTWGIVPPAKGSRKDLEYASDLIPYAVLCRDIIGRAIGEEPGTLILALPETVVESQKFKERLPNWLGDLKEGEFQIEAMQGGGYLIQFFVRTGGRIEVALRVGTRQTFNPKSVHKISKDEISAVQSG
;
A
#
# COMPACT_ATOMS: atom_id res chain seq x y z
N MET A 1 -10.21 19.26 8.71
CA MET A 1 -9.97 18.63 10.02
C MET A 1 -8.52 18.91 10.36
N PRO A 2 -8.17 19.21 11.62
CA PRO A 2 -6.76 19.39 11.99
C PRO A 2 -6.03 18.05 11.78
N ASN A 3 -4.76 18.12 11.37
CA ASN A 3 -3.88 16.97 11.18
C ASN A 3 -4.00 16.03 12.39
N GLY A 4 -4.73 14.92 12.23
CA GLY A 4 -4.86 13.93 13.29
C GLY A 4 -3.53 13.21 13.41
N ASP A 5 -3.03 13.06 14.63
CA ASP A 5 -1.83 12.28 14.89
C ASP A 5 -2.01 10.86 14.31
N VAL A 6 -1.02 10.40 13.54
CA VAL A 6 -1.00 9.01 13.07
C VAL A 6 -0.78 8.07 14.26
N VAL A 7 -1.39 6.89 14.21
CA VAL A 7 -1.35 5.91 15.29
C VAL A 7 -0.93 4.56 14.73
N ILE A 8 0.01 3.91 15.43
CA ILE A 8 0.38 2.51 15.20
C ILE A 8 -0.16 1.62 16.32
N PRO A 9 -0.31 0.31 16.10
CA PRO A 9 -0.96 -0.57 17.07
C PRO A 9 -0.10 -0.80 18.31
N ALA A 10 -0.56 -0.32 19.47
CA ALA A 10 0.18 -0.42 20.73
C ALA A 10 0.37 -1.86 21.24
N ASP A 11 -0.49 -2.79 20.82
CA ASP A 11 -0.40 -4.21 21.15
C ASP A 11 0.18 -5.07 20.01
N PHE A 12 0.74 -4.47 18.95
CA PHE A 12 1.26 -5.18 17.78
C PHE A 12 2.23 -6.30 18.18
N ALA A 13 3.29 -5.98 18.94
CA ALA A 13 4.29 -6.96 19.39
C ALA A 13 3.75 -8.00 20.38
N LYS A 14 2.58 -7.75 21.00
CA LYS A 14 1.91 -8.73 21.85
C LYS A 14 1.16 -9.77 21.01
N ARG A 15 0.55 -9.33 19.91
CA ARG A 15 -0.24 -10.16 18.99
C ARG A 15 0.60 -10.89 17.94
N LEU A 16 1.55 -10.19 17.33
CA LEU A 16 2.40 -10.70 16.26
C LEU A 16 3.86 -10.68 16.69
N LYS A 17 4.50 -11.85 16.63
CA LYS A 17 5.93 -12.02 16.92
C LYS A 17 6.73 -11.88 15.63
N ILE A 18 6.99 -10.63 15.25
CA ILE A 18 7.72 -10.27 14.03
C ILE A 18 9.02 -9.57 14.45
N GLN A 19 10.16 -10.16 14.10
CA GLN A 19 11.47 -9.71 14.59
C GLN A 19 11.82 -8.30 14.13
N ASN A 20 11.54 -7.96 12.87
CA ASN A 20 11.87 -6.65 12.30
C ASN A 20 10.76 -5.59 12.52
N ALA A 21 9.72 -5.87 13.32
CA ALA A 21 8.55 -5.01 13.41
C ALA A 21 8.83 -3.64 14.02
N GLU A 22 9.56 -3.60 15.13
CA GLU A 22 9.87 -2.34 15.82
C GLU A 22 10.59 -1.36 14.88
N ALA A 23 11.65 -1.82 14.22
CA ALA A 23 12.39 -1.02 13.24
C ALA A 23 11.51 -0.53 12.07
N ARG A 24 10.60 -1.37 11.58
CA ARG A 24 9.67 -0.99 10.48
C ARG A 24 8.62 0.02 10.93
N LEU A 25 8.09 -0.13 12.15
CA LEU A 25 7.13 0.80 12.73
C LEU A 25 7.76 2.17 13.00
N ASP A 26 8.99 2.20 13.51
CA ASP A 26 9.75 3.43 13.74
C ASP A 26 10.05 4.16 12.41
N GLU A 27 10.47 3.41 11.38
CA GLU A 27 10.68 3.95 10.03
C GLU A 27 9.38 4.53 9.45
N ALA A 28 8.26 3.84 9.63
CA ALA A 28 6.95 4.32 9.19
C ALA A 28 6.54 5.61 9.91
N LEU A 29 6.78 5.72 11.22
CA LEU A 29 6.49 6.93 12.00
C LEU A 29 7.36 8.11 11.58
N ASP A 30 8.66 7.92 11.32
CA ASP A 30 9.52 9.00 10.80
C ASP A 30 9.03 9.51 9.44
N VAL A 31 8.66 8.59 8.55
CA VAL A 31 8.07 8.95 7.25
C VAL A 31 6.77 9.72 7.44
N ALA A 32 5.83 9.23 8.26
CA ALA A 32 4.56 9.90 8.49
C ALA A 32 4.73 11.31 9.07
N ARG A 33 5.69 11.50 9.97
CA ARG A 33 6.06 12.80 10.52
C ARG A 33 6.50 13.75 9.42
N LYS A 34 7.45 13.35 8.56
CA LYS A 34 7.93 14.17 7.43
C LYS A 34 6.82 14.54 6.44
N ILE A 35 5.96 13.58 6.12
CA ILE A 35 4.80 13.79 5.23
C ILE A 35 3.84 14.83 5.83
N SER A 36 3.54 14.69 7.13
CA SER A 36 2.62 15.57 7.85
C SER A 36 3.20 16.99 8.01
N GLU A 37 4.48 17.12 8.33
CA GLU A 37 5.21 18.39 8.40
C GLU A 37 5.24 19.12 7.05
N ALA A 38 5.28 18.37 5.94
CA ALA A 38 5.20 18.90 4.58
C ALA A 38 3.77 19.29 4.15
N GLY A 39 2.76 19.05 5.00
CA GLY A 39 1.38 19.47 4.79
C GLY A 39 0.53 18.49 3.98
N VAL A 40 0.99 17.25 3.77
CA VAL A 40 0.16 16.20 3.14
C VAL A 40 -0.64 15.49 4.23
N PRO A 41 -1.98 15.54 4.18
CA PRO A 41 -2.80 14.96 5.23
C PRO A 41 -2.84 13.43 5.12
N LEU A 42 -2.50 12.75 6.22
CA LEU A 42 -2.59 11.30 6.36
C LEU A 42 -3.87 10.88 7.09
N LEU A 43 -4.34 9.68 6.78
CA LEU A 43 -5.34 8.97 7.58
C LEU A 43 -4.70 8.57 8.92
N PRO A 44 -5.48 8.50 10.02
CA PRO A 44 -4.93 8.19 11.34
C PRO A 44 -4.23 6.83 11.42
N ASN A 45 -4.74 5.83 10.72
CA ASN A 45 -4.17 4.48 10.72
C ASN A 45 -3.38 4.22 9.43
N PRO A 46 -2.38 3.32 9.48
CA PRO A 46 -1.81 2.75 8.26
C PRO A 46 -2.89 2.11 7.38
N ASP A 47 -2.79 2.27 6.05
CA ASP A 47 -3.69 1.61 5.10
C ASP A 47 -3.39 0.12 5.06
N HIS A 48 -2.13 -0.26 4.86
CA HIS A 48 -1.77 -1.62 4.51
C HIS A 48 -0.42 -2.06 5.11
N ALA A 49 -0.26 -3.37 5.35
CA ALA A 49 1.04 -4.00 5.57
C ALA A 49 1.16 -5.36 4.86
N ALA A 50 2.30 -5.60 4.21
CA ALA A 50 2.66 -6.91 3.69
C ALA A 50 3.55 -7.65 4.68
N ILE A 51 3.12 -8.83 5.12
CA ILE A 51 3.82 -9.67 6.09
C ILE A 51 4.14 -11.01 5.44
N PHE A 52 5.44 -11.27 5.25
CA PHE A 52 5.94 -12.53 4.70
C PHE A 52 6.05 -13.57 5.80
N VAL A 53 5.56 -14.78 5.52
CA VAL A 53 5.44 -15.83 6.52
C VAL A 53 5.33 -17.22 5.90
N ASP A 54 5.93 -18.21 6.57
CA ASP A 54 5.67 -19.64 6.34
C ASP A 54 5.79 -20.45 7.65
N PRO A 55 4.74 -21.14 8.14
CA PRO A 55 3.42 -21.30 7.55
C PRO A 55 2.48 -20.11 7.81
N PRO A 56 1.48 -19.84 6.94
CA PRO A 56 0.62 -18.65 7.01
C PRO A 56 -0.13 -18.44 8.34
N HIS A 57 -0.43 -19.52 9.07
CA HIS A 57 -1.21 -19.44 10.31
C HIS A 57 -0.50 -18.68 11.44
N LEU A 58 0.83 -18.52 11.36
CA LEU A 58 1.60 -17.72 12.33
C LEU A 58 1.20 -16.24 12.32
N VAL A 59 0.64 -15.75 11.22
CA VAL A 59 0.13 -14.38 11.09
C VAL A 59 -1.41 -14.38 10.99
N ALA A 60 -1.98 -15.24 10.14
CA ALA A 60 -3.42 -15.25 9.91
C ALA A 60 -4.25 -15.60 11.17
N GLY A 61 -3.74 -16.47 12.04
CA GLY A 61 -4.39 -16.82 13.31
C GLY A 61 -4.52 -15.61 14.24
N PRO A 62 -3.40 -14.97 14.63
CA PRO A 62 -3.44 -13.76 15.46
C PRO A 62 -4.24 -12.60 14.85
N LEU A 63 -4.18 -12.38 13.53
CA LEU A 63 -5.00 -11.36 12.87
C LEU A 63 -6.50 -11.62 13.04
N LYS A 64 -6.93 -12.88 12.97
CA LYS A 64 -8.34 -13.24 13.22
C LYS A 64 -8.78 -12.91 14.65
N GLU A 65 -7.90 -13.06 15.65
CA GLU A 65 -8.18 -12.69 17.03
C GLU A 65 -8.34 -11.17 17.22
N VAL A 66 -7.62 -10.37 16.41
CA VAL A 66 -7.78 -8.90 16.36
C VAL A 66 -9.09 -8.50 15.67
N GLY A 67 -9.70 -9.40 14.89
CA GLY A 67 -10.98 -9.18 14.21
C GLY A 67 -10.85 -8.97 12.70
N TYR A 68 -9.70 -9.28 12.11
CA TYR A 68 -9.56 -9.25 10.67
C TYR A 68 -10.33 -10.38 9.98
N VAL A 69 -10.78 -10.11 8.76
CA VAL A 69 -11.44 -11.08 7.88
C VAL A 69 -10.49 -11.43 6.74
N ALA A 70 -10.04 -12.68 6.70
CA ALA A 70 -9.26 -13.22 5.58
C ALA A 70 -10.14 -13.40 4.34
N GLY A 71 -9.56 -13.22 3.15
CA GLY A 71 -10.33 -13.21 1.90
C GLY A 71 -11.24 -11.98 1.78
N TRP A 72 -10.87 -10.88 2.46
CA TRP A 72 -11.57 -9.59 2.39
C TRP A 72 -11.77 -9.14 0.95
N ASP A 73 -10.72 -9.36 0.18
CA ASP A 73 -10.74 -9.37 -1.26
C ASP A 73 -10.73 -10.83 -1.71
N THR A 74 -11.73 -11.26 -2.48
CA THR A 74 -11.91 -12.67 -2.87
C THR A 74 -10.86 -13.14 -3.90
N ARG A 75 -9.84 -12.33 -4.17
CA ARG A 75 -8.74 -12.62 -5.09
C ARG A 75 -7.49 -13.03 -4.33
N SER A 76 -6.84 -14.07 -4.80
CA SER A 76 -5.44 -14.36 -4.46
C SER A 76 -4.55 -13.74 -5.52
N TYR A 77 -3.57 -12.97 -5.08
CA TYR A 77 -2.66 -12.30 -6.00
C TYR A 77 -1.35 -13.08 -6.06
N PRO A 78 -0.96 -13.60 -7.24
CA PRO A 78 0.44 -13.94 -7.49
C PRO A 78 1.28 -12.71 -7.16
N SER A 79 2.44 -12.93 -6.55
CA SER A 79 3.34 -11.87 -6.11
C SER A 79 4.78 -12.26 -6.40
N PRO A 80 5.23 -12.32 -7.68
CA PRO A 80 6.65 -12.47 -7.99
C PRO A 80 7.44 -11.39 -7.26
N VAL A 81 8.38 -11.76 -6.41
CA VAL A 81 9.31 -10.85 -5.71
C VAL A 81 10.72 -11.41 -5.88
N ASP A 82 11.65 -10.59 -6.36
CA ASP A 82 13.02 -11.01 -6.71
C ASP A 82 13.06 -12.27 -7.61
N GLY A 83 12.09 -12.42 -8.51
CA GLY A 83 12.00 -13.58 -9.41
C GLY A 83 11.43 -14.86 -8.79
N HIS A 84 10.92 -14.80 -7.55
CA HIS A 84 10.32 -15.95 -6.85
C HIS A 84 8.81 -15.77 -6.64
N ASP A 85 8.06 -16.87 -6.68
CA ASP A 85 6.60 -16.83 -6.61
C ASP A 85 6.05 -16.89 -5.18
N TYR A 86 5.31 -15.85 -4.82
CA TYR A 86 4.55 -15.76 -3.57
C TYR A 86 3.06 -15.58 -3.85
N ILE A 87 2.23 -15.82 -2.83
CA ILE A 87 0.81 -15.51 -2.84
C ILE A 87 0.50 -14.51 -1.73
N ASN A 88 -0.22 -13.44 -2.08
CA ASN A 88 -0.81 -12.53 -1.10
C ASN A 88 -2.23 -13.00 -0.74
N VAL A 89 -2.46 -13.27 0.53
CA VAL A 89 -3.81 -13.48 1.08
C VAL A 89 -4.31 -12.18 1.72
N PRO A 90 -5.22 -11.45 1.05
CA PRO A 90 -5.71 -10.17 1.53
C PRO A 90 -6.63 -10.34 2.74
N THR A 91 -6.36 -9.56 3.77
CA THR A 91 -7.02 -9.62 5.07
C THR A 91 -7.40 -8.20 5.47
N GLY A 92 -8.67 -7.95 5.77
CA GLY A 92 -9.19 -6.60 5.99
C GLY A 92 -9.85 -6.45 7.34
N LEU A 93 -9.75 -5.26 7.92
CA LEU A 93 -10.36 -4.92 9.19
C LEU A 93 -11.69 -4.16 8.94
N PRO A 94 -12.84 -4.67 9.41
CA PRO A 94 -14.13 -3.99 9.23
C PRO A 94 -14.12 -2.56 9.78
N GLN A 95 -14.89 -1.66 9.16
CA GLN A 95 -14.89 -0.21 9.52
C GLN A 95 -15.33 0.03 10.97
N GLU A 96 -16.23 -0.80 11.47
CA GLU A 96 -16.77 -0.79 12.83
C GLU A 96 -15.86 -1.50 13.84
N SER A 97 -14.74 -2.08 13.42
CA SER A 97 -13.85 -2.82 14.30
C SER A 97 -13.22 -1.90 15.36
N PRO A 98 -13.27 -2.25 16.65
CA PRO A 98 -12.63 -1.48 17.72
C PRO A 98 -11.10 -1.46 17.60
N ALA A 99 -10.50 -2.44 16.90
CA ALA A 99 -9.06 -2.48 16.66
C ALA A 99 -8.57 -1.31 15.80
N ARG A 100 -9.44 -0.73 14.95
CA ARG A 100 -9.10 0.50 14.21
C ARG A 100 -8.82 1.66 15.15
N ASN A 101 -9.57 1.81 16.24
CA ASN A 101 -9.32 2.86 17.23
C ASN A 101 -8.01 2.64 18.02
N GLN A 102 -7.39 1.48 17.88
CA GLN A 102 -6.12 1.14 18.50
C GLN A 102 -4.94 1.30 17.53
N GLY A 103 -5.17 1.81 16.31
CA GLY A 103 -4.13 2.03 15.30
C GLY A 103 -3.81 0.80 14.43
N TRP A 104 -4.66 -0.24 14.44
CA TRP A 104 -4.47 -1.39 13.55
C TRP A 104 -4.67 -1.00 12.08
N PHE A 105 -3.84 -1.61 11.22
CA PHE A 105 -3.86 -1.46 9.77
C PHE A 105 -5.25 -1.75 9.22
N ASP A 106 -5.70 -0.98 8.23
CA ASP A 106 -6.98 -1.27 7.57
C ASP A 106 -6.92 -2.60 6.79
N TYR A 107 -5.76 -2.90 6.21
CA TYR A 107 -5.49 -4.10 5.45
C TYR A 107 -4.15 -4.73 5.84
N VAL A 108 -4.09 -6.05 5.79
CA VAL A 108 -2.85 -6.82 5.92
C VAL A 108 -2.84 -7.88 4.82
N ALA A 109 -1.71 -8.05 4.17
CA ALA A 109 -1.48 -9.20 3.32
C ALA A 109 -0.56 -10.20 4.00
N VAL A 110 -1.10 -11.41 4.14
CA VAL A 110 -0.33 -12.56 4.58
C VAL A 110 0.30 -13.15 3.33
N VAL A 111 1.60 -12.90 3.17
CA VAL A 111 2.38 -13.29 1.99
C VAL A 111 3.11 -14.58 2.31
N HIS A 112 2.92 -15.60 1.48
CA HIS A 112 3.59 -16.88 1.70
C HIS A 112 4.17 -17.45 0.39
N PRO A 113 5.28 -18.20 0.46
CA PRO A 113 5.90 -18.79 -0.71
C PRO A 113 4.99 -19.83 -1.36
N VAL A 114 5.09 -19.98 -2.68
CA VAL A 114 4.39 -21.01 -3.46
C VAL A 114 5.16 -22.33 -3.47
N ASP A 115 6.49 -22.26 -3.50
CA ASP A 115 7.40 -23.41 -3.60
C ASP A 115 8.59 -23.33 -2.64
N SER A 116 9.47 -24.34 -2.70
CA SER A 116 10.68 -24.41 -1.88
C SER A 116 11.64 -23.27 -2.14
N ASP A 117 11.76 -22.84 -3.38
CA ASP A 117 12.77 -21.88 -3.81
C ASP A 117 12.39 -20.48 -3.30
N ALA A 118 11.11 -20.09 -3.45
CA ALA A 118 10.58 -18.88 -2.84
C ALA A 118 10.70 -18.91 -1.31
N ARG A 119 10.45 -20.07 -0.68
CA ARG A 119 10.59 -20.22 0.76
C ARG A 119 12.05 -20.03 1.22
N GLU A 120 12.99 -20.65 0.53
CA GLU A 120 14.42 -20.53 0.84
C GLU A 120 14.91 -19.10 0.62
N HIS A 121 14.53 -18.46 -0.49
CA HIS A 121 14.83 -17.05 -0.76
C HIS A 121 14.32 -16.14 0.37
N MET A 122 13.06 -16.31 0.77
CA MET A 122 12.43 -15.56 1.85
C MET A 122 13.18 -15.71 3.18
N LEU A 123 13.52 -16.94 3.57
CA LEU A 123 14.21 -17.21 4.84
C LEU A 123 15.70 -16.79 4.82
N SER A 124 16.33 -16.79 3.64
CA SER A 124 17.74 -16.43 3.48
C SER A 124 18.04 -14.96 3.82
N GLN A 125 17.02 -14.10 3.81
CA GLN A 125 17.15 -12.67 4.08
C GLN A 125 17.49 -12.32 5.54
N GLY A 126 17.29 -13.25 6.47
CA GLY A 126 17.65 -13.05 7.88
C GLY A 126 16.73 -12.10 8.67
N TYR A 127 15.56 -11.71 8.13
CA TYR A 127 14.57 -10.88 8.83
C TYR A 127 13.70 -11.65 9.83
N GLY A 128 13.89 -12.96 9.93
CA GLY A 128 13.05 -13.87 10.70
C GLY A 128 11.84 -14.34 9.90
N ASN A 129 10.94 -15.03 10.59
CA ASN A 129 9.72 -15.56 10.02
C ASN A 129 8.64 -15.63 11.12
N PRO A 130 7.56 -14.84 11.03
CA PRO A 130 7.26 -13.85 9.98
C PRO A 130 8.16 -12.60 9.97
N PHE A 131 8.15 -11.85 8.86
CA PHE A 131 8.74 -10.50 8.76
C PHE A 131 7.82 -9.49 8.07
N LEU A 132 7.90 -8.22 8.49
CA LEU A 132 7.23 -7.08 7.84
C LEU A 132 8.03 -6.64 6.62
N HIS A 133 7.46 -6.81 5.43
CA HIS A 133 8.11 -6.45 4.18
C HIS A 133 7.94 -4.96 3.90
N HIS A 134 6.70 -4.48 3.87
CA HIS A 134 6.41 -3.06 3.69
C HIS A 134 5.15 -2.62 4.42
N MET A 135 5.08 -1.32 4.70
CA MET A 135 3.92 -0.65 5.27
C MET A 135 3.46 0.50 4.39
N THR A 136 2.16 0.73 4.33
CA THR A 136 1.55 1.77 3.50
C THR A 136 0.78 2.73 4.38
N TRP A 137 1.09 4.03 4.29
CA TRP A 137 0.27 5.08 4.91
C TRP A 137 -0.87 5.52 3.99
N GLY A 138 -2.05 5.75 4.55
CA GLY A 138 -3.18 6.29 3.81
C GLY A 138 -3.09 7.81 3.66
N ILE A 139 -3.10 8.35 2.45
CA ILE A 139 -3.29 9.78 2.19
C ILE A 139 -4.78 10.09 2.23
N VAL A 140 -5.18 11.17 2.90
CA VAL A 140 -6.57 11.63 2.90
C VAL A 140 -6.94 12.10 1.48
N PRO A 141 -7.94 11.46 0.83
CA PRO A 141 -8.36 11.84 -0.50
C PRO A 141 -9.18 13.14 -0.49
N PRO A 142 -9.17 13.93 -1.57
CA PRO A 142 -10.16 14.98 -1.79
C PRO A 142 -11.58 14.39 -1.68
N ALA A 143 -12.52 15.07 -1.03
CA ALA A 143 -13.84 14.49 -0.78
C ALA A 143 -14.64 14.29 -2.07
N LYS A 144 -14.97 13.06 -2.49
CA LYS A 144 -15.69 12.80 -3.76
C LYS A 144 -16.96 13.64 -3.95
N GLY A 145 -17.80 13.76 -2.92
CA GLY A 145 -19.09 14.46 -3.01
C GLY A 145 -20.03 13.78 -4.02
N SER A 146 -20.76 14.58 -4.80
CA SER A 146 -21.67 14.09 -5.85
C SER A 146 -21.03 13.94 -7.24
N ARG A 147 -19.70 14.12 -7.35
CA ARG A 147 -18.99 14.08 -8.63
C ARG A 147 -19.03 12.68 -9.25
N LYS A 148 -19.15 12.65 -10.58
CA LYS A 148 -19.03 11.40 -11.36
C LYS A 148 -17.59 10.94 -11.44
N ASP A 149 -17.37 9.70 -11.85
CA ASP A 149 -16.05 9.08 -11.73
C ASP A 149 -14.95 9.78 -12.54
N LEU A 150 -15.25 10.25 -13.76
CA LEU A 150 -14.28 11.00 -14.57
C LEU A 150 -13.99 12.40 -14.00
N GLU A 151 -15.01 13.07 -13.48
CA GLU A 151 -14.86 14.39 -12.84
C GLU A 151 -14.02 14.25 -11.57
N TYR A 152 -14.30 13.23 -10.76
CA TYR A 152 -13.53 12.96 -9.56
C TYR A 152 -12.09 12.57 -9.87
N ALA A 153 -11.85 11.74 -10.91
CA ALA A 153 -10.50 11.44 -11.37
C ALA A 153 -9.70 12.69 -11.76
N SER A 154 -10.38 13.71 -12.30
CA SER A 154 -9.75 14.97 -12.70
C SER A 154 -9.23 15.81 -11.53
N ASP A 155 -9.74 15.56 -10.32
CA ASP A 155 -9.21 16.16 -9.09
C ASP A 155 -8.21 15.22 -8.42
N LEU A 156 -8.50 13.92 -8.45
CA LEU A 156 -7.76 12.90 -7.70
C LEU A 156 -6.34 12.69 -8.24
N ILE A 157 -6.18 12.61 -9.56
CA ILE A 157 -4.89 12.34 -10.20
C ILE A 157 -3.92 13.51 -9.98
N PRO A 158 -4.28 14.78 -10.29
CA PRO A 158 -3.38 15.91 -10.02
C PRO A 158 -3.04 16.05 -8.55
N TYR A 159 -3.99 15.77 -7.65
CA TYR A 159 -3.74 15.76 -6.21
C TYR A 159 -2.70 14.72 -5.80
N ALA A 160 -2.80 13.49 -6.34
CA ALA A 160 -1.83 12.44 -6.07
C ALA A 160 -0.43 12.77 -6.63
N VAL A 161 -0.37 13.37 -7.82
CA VAL A 161 0.89 13.86 -8.41
C VAL A 161 1.54 14.92 -7.52
N LEU A 162 0.75 15.89 -7.05
CA LEU A 162 1.21 16.92 -6.11
C LEU A 162 1.71 16.31 -4.80
N CYS A 163 0.95 15.37 -4.22
CA CYS A 163 1.37 14.68 -3.00
C CYS A 163 2.69 13.92 -3.21
N ARG A 164 2.85 13.24 -4.35
CA ARG A 164 4.09 12.54 -4.71
C ARG A 164 5.28 13.47 -4.72
N ASP A 165 5.18 14.63 -5.37
CA ASP A 165 6.25 15.62 -5.41
C ASP A 165 6.59 16.18 -4.01
N ILE A 166 5.57 16.57 -3.23
CA ILE A 166 5.77 17.10 -1.87
C ILE A 166 6.43 16.05 -0.98
N ILE A 167 5.97 14.80 -1.04
CA ILE A 167 6.51 13.70 -0.23
C ILE A 167 7.95 13.41 -0.64
N GLY A 168 8.26 13.32 -1.94
CA GLY A 168 9.64 13.11 -2.41
C GLY A 168 10.59 14.18 -1.88
N ARG A 169 10.19 15.45 -1.94
CA ARG A 169 10.98 16.56 -1.38
C ARG A 169 11.14 16.50 0.15
N ALA A 170 10.09 16.10 0.86
CA ALA A 170 10.12 15.99 2.32
C ALA A 170 10.97 14.82 2.83
N ILE A 171 10.96 13.70 2.09
CA ILE A 171 11.79 12.53 2.39
C ILE A 171 13.24 12.74 1.92
N GLY A 172 13.44 13.51 0.85
CA GLY A 172 14.74 13.73 0.23
C GLY A 172 15.13 12.62 -0.76
N GLU A 173 14.15 11.89 -1.30
CA GLU A 173 14.33 10.78 -2.25
C GLU A 173 13.36 10.92 -3.41
N GLU A 174 13.72 10.39 -4.58
CA GLU A 174 12.80 10.29 -5.71
C GLU A 174 11.75 9.20 -5.41
N PRO A 175 10.44 9.52 -5.42
CA PRO A 175 9.41 8.52 -5.18
C PRO A 175 9.35 7.50 -6.33
N GLY A 176 8.86 6.29 -6.03
CA GLY A 176 8.60 5.26 -7.03
C GLY A 176 7.54 5.66 -8.06
N THR A 177 7.25 4.74 -8.97
CA THR A 177 6.22 4.82 -10.00
C THR A 177 4.87 5.15 -9.37
N LEU A 178 4.19 6.15 -9.92
CA LEU A 178 2.82 6.48 -9.56
C LEU A 178 1.85 5.48 -10.19
N ILE A 179 1.23 4.64 -9.38
CA ILE A 179 0.30 3.62 -9.83
C ILE A 179 -1.12 4.18 -9.71
N LEU A 180 -1.83 4.25 -10.83
CA LEU A 180 -3.19 4.77 -10.94
C LEU A 180 -4.16 3.62 -11.25
N ALA A 181 -4.65 2.94 -10.22
CA ALA A 181 -5.75 1.98 -10.38
C ALA A 181 -7.09 2.72 -10.27
N LEU A 182 -7.82 2.78 -11.38
CA LEU A 182 -9.02 3.62 -11.54
C LEU A 182 -10.20 2.76 -12.02
N PRO A 183 -11.46 3.22 -11.89
CA PRO A 183 -12.60 2.50 -12.44
C PRO A 183 -12.43 2.25 -13.94
N GLU A 184 -12.80 1.06 -14.42
CA GLU A 184 -12.67 0.67 -15.84
C GLU A 184 -13.32 1.69 -16.77
N THR A 185 -14.51 2.18 -16.41
CA THR A 185 -15.24 3.22 -17.17
C THR A 185 -14.49 4.55 -17.29
N VAL A 186 -13.57 4.85 -16.37
CA VAL A 186 -12.69 6.02 -16.46
C VAL A 186 -11.56 5.74 -17.43
N VAL A 187 -10.85 4.62 -17.27
CA VAL A 187 -9.68 4.25 -18.09
C VAL A 187 -10.06 4.10 -19.57
N GLU A 188 -11.23 3.54 -19.86
CA GLU A 188 -11.73 3.35 -21.22
C GLU A 188 -12.22 4.65 -21.88
N SER A 189 -12.43 5.71 -21.10
CA SER A 189 -12.98 6.96 -21.60
C SER A 189 -12.01 7.67 -22.55
N GLN A 190 -12.49 8.04 -23.74
CA GLN A 190 -11.70 8.87 -24.66
C GLN A 190 -11.31 10.23 -24.03
N LYS A 191 -12.23 10.81 -23.25
CA LYS A 191 -11.98 12.07 -22.51
C LYS A 191 -10.89 11.91 -21.44
N PHE A 192 -10.75 10.72 -20.85
CA PHE A 192 -9.66 10.43 -19.93
C PHE A 192 -8.32 10.50 -20.66
N LYS A 193 -8.18 9.78 -21.79
CA LYS A 193 -6.95 9.76 -22.60
C LYS A 193 -6.51 11.15 -23.06
N GLU A 194 -7.48 11.99 -23.46
CA GLU A 194 -7.22 13.37 -23.89
C GLU A 194 -6.76 14.29 -22.75
N ARG A 195 -7.26 14.07 -21.52
CA ARG A 195 -6.98 14.94 -20.36
C ARG A 195 -5.81 14.48 -19.52
N LEU A 196 -5.50 13.19 -19.57
CA LEU A 196 -4.49 12.55 -18.74
C LEU A 196 -3.12 13.25 -18.79
N PRO A 197 -2.55 13.66 -19.96
CA PRO A 197 -1.27 14.37 -19.98
C PRO A 197 -1.27 15.63 -19.12
N ASN A 198 -2.38 16.38 -19.14
CA ASN A 198 -2.51 17.59 -18.32
C ASN A 198 -2.63 17.27 -16.82
N TRP A 199 -3.22 16.13 -16.46
CA TRP A 199 -3.36 15.72 -15.05
C TRP A 199 -2.06 15.16 -14.47
N LEU A 200 -1.23 14.54 -15.30
CA LEU A 200 0.08 14.02 -14.92
C LEU A 200 1.14 15.12 -14.83
N GLY A 201 0.92 16.27 -15.46
CA GLY A 201 1.87 17.37 -15.46
C GLY A 201 3.18 16.97 -16.14
N ASP A 202 4.29 17.12 -15.42
CA ASP A 202 5.64 16.86 -15.93
C ASP A 202 6.12 15.41 -15.77
N LEU A 203 5.27 14.50 -15.28
CA LEU A 203 5.63 13.08 -15.16
C LEU A 203 5.92 12.46 -16.52
N LYS A 204 7.09 11.82 -16.63
CA LYS A 204 7.57 11.18 -17.85
C LYS A 204 6.97 9.79 -18.02
N GLU A 205 7.03 9.31 -19.26
CA GLU A 205 6.77 7.92 -19.58
C GLU A 205 7.70 7.01 -18.75
N GLY A 206 7.11 6.09 -17.98
CA GLY A 206 7.82 5.22 -17.05
C GLY A 206 7.59 5.55 -15.57
N GLU A 207 7.35 6.83 -15.23
CA GLU A 207 7.13 7.29 -13.85
C GLU A 207 5.70 7.09 -13.35
N PHE A 208 4.81 6.61 -14.22
CA PHE A 208 3.44 6.26 -13.86
C PHE A 208 2.99 4.99 -14.58
N GLN A 209 1.94 4.38 -14.03
CA GLN A 209 1.25 3.23 -14.61
C GLN A 209 -0.26 3.41 -14.39
N ILE A 210 -1.06 3.07 -15.39
CA ILE A 210 -2.52 3.16 -15.31
C ILE A 210 -3.11 1.77 -15.43
N GLU A 211 -4.01 1.44 -14.52
CA GLU A 211 -4.68 0.15 -14.50
C GLU A 211 -6.18 0.30 -14.29
N ALA A 212 -6.94 -0.58 -14.95
CA ALA A 212 -8.36 -0.72 -14.69
C ALA A 212 -8.57 -1.54 -13.41
N MET A 213 -9.27 -0.96 -12.44
CA MET A 213 -9.63 -1.59 -11.19
C MET A 213 -10.90 -2.43 -11.34
N GLN A 214 -10.81 -3.70 -10.98
CA GLN A 214 -11.96 -4.59 -10.91
C GLN A 214 -12.75 -4.34 -9.63
N GLY A 215 -14.07 -4.23 -9.74
CA GLY A 215 -14.96 -3.91 -8.61
C GLY A 215 -15.13 -2.40 -8.35
N GLY A 216 -14.49 -1.55 -9.16
CA GLY A 216 -14.63 -0.09 -9.10
C GLY A 216 -13.88 0.57 -7.94
N GLY A 217 -14.01 1.89 -7.83
CA GLY A 217 -13.27 2.70 -6.87
C GLY A 217 -11.87 3.09 -7.36
N TYR A 218 -11.06 3.63 -6.44
CA TYR A 218 -9.76 4.25 -6.73
C TYR A 218 -8.70 3.78 -5.74
N LEU A 219 -7.52 3.47 -6.25
CA LEU A 219 -6.33 3.13 -5.49
C LEU A 219 -5.15 3.74 -6.24
N ILE A 220 -4.61 4.81 -5.67
CA ILE A 220 -3.45 5.51 -6.22
C ILE A 220 -2.32 5.38 -5.21
N GLN A 221 -1.18 4.83 -5.61
CA GLN A 221 -0.12 4.50 -4.67
C GLN A 221 1.27 4.64 -5.29
N PHE A 222 2.29 4.79 -4.45
CA PHE A 222 3.70 4.79 -4.82
C PHE A 222 4.59 4.56 -3.59
N PHE A 223 5.77 3.99 -3.81
CA PHE A 223 6.80 3.88 -2.77
C PHE A 223 7.46 5.23 -2.49
N VAL A 224 7.66 5.55 -1.22
CA VAL A 224 8.27 6.84 -0.83
C VAL A 224 9.80 6.82 -0.86
N ARG A 225 10.39 5.62 -0.91
CA ARG A 225 11.85 5.39 -0.88
C ARG A 225 12.21 4.21 -1.77
N THR A 226 13.41 4.25 -2.31
CA THR A 226 14.01 3.12 -3.03
C THR A 226 14.28 1.97 -2.04
N GLY A 227 13.98 0.73 -2.44
CA GLY A 227 14.09 -0.46 -1.57
C GLY A 227 12.77 -0.88 -0.89
N GLY A 228 11.67 -0.16 -1.15
CA GLY A 228 10.33 -0.78 -1.07
C GLY A 228 9.75 -1.00 0.33
N ARG A 229 10.26 -0.31 1.35
CA ARG A 229 9.83 -0.55 2.76
C ARG A 229 8.61 0.24 3.18
N ILE A 230 8.46 1.46 2.68
CA ILE A 230 7.33 2.33 3.00
C ILE A 230 6.67 2.85 1.71
N GLU A 231 5.35 2.72 1.67
CA GLU A 231 4.48 3.16 0.59
C GLU A 231 3.49 4.21 1.12
N VAL A 232 2.90 4.97 0.21
CA VAL A 232 1.68 5.71 0.48
C VAL A 232 0.59 5.33 -0.51
N ALA A 233 -0.65 5.31 -0.05
CA ALA A 233 -1.80 5.01 -0.88
C ALA A 233 -2.96 5.97 -0.60
N LEU A 234 -3.67 6.32 -1.66
CA LEU A 234 -4.95 7.02 -1.63
C LEU A 234 -6.01 6.02 -2.10
N ARG A 235 -6.98 5.75 -1.23
CA ARG A 235 -8.03 4.75 -1.48
C ARG A 235 -9.42 5.35 -1.35
N VAL A 236 -10.29 5.10 -2.34
CA VAL A 236 -11.67 5.61 -2.34
C VAL A 236 -12.63 4.58 -2.91
N GLY A 237 -13.58 4.13 -2.09
CA GLY A 237 -14.71 3.32 -2.55
C GLY A 237 -14.34 1.95 -3.11
N THR A 238 -13.23 1.36 -2.65
CA THR A 238 -12.78 0.03 -3.06
C THR A 238 -12.42 -0.82 -1.86
N ARG A 239 -12.63 -2.14 -1.99
CA ARG A 239 -12.13 -3.15 -1.04
C ARG A 239 -10.86 -3.85 -1.56
N GLN A 240 -10.43 -3.50 -2.78
CA GLN A 240 -9.31 -4.12 -3.44
C GLN A 240 -8.02 -3.81 -2.70
N THR A 241 -7.36 -4.79 -2.09
CA THR A 241 -6.15 -4.51 -1.30
C THR A 241 -4.97 -4.16 -2.20
N PHE A 242 -4.88 -4.78 -3.39
CA PHE A 242 -3.73 -4.67 -4.30
C PHE A 242 -4.13 -4.40 -5.74
N ASN A 243 -3.24 -3.80 -6.52
CA ASN A 243 -3.37 -3.74 -7.98
C ASN A 243 -2.84 -5.04 -8.64
N PRO A 244 -3.69 -5.89 -9.26
CA PRO A 244 -3.31 -7.21 -9.78
C PRO A 244 -2.27 -7.20 -10.89
N LYS A 245 -2.18 -6.12 -11.67
CA LYS A 245 -1.25 -6.03 -12.81
C LYS A 245 0.07 -5.35 -12.48
N SER A 246 0.11 -4.57 -11.41
CA SER A 246 1.32 -3.87 -11.00
C SER A 246 2.35 -4.79 -10.35
N VAL A 247 1.97 -6.03 -10.01
CA VAL A 247 2.86 -7.00 -9.39
C VAL A 247 4.14 -7.22 -10.19
N HIS A 248 4.07 -7.28 -11.54
CA HIS A 248 5.25 -7.50 -12.37
C HIS A 248 6.19 -6.29 -12.49
N LYS A 249 5.69 -5.06 -12.29
CA LYS A 249 6.50 -3.82 -12.43
C LYS A 249 6.99 -3.33 -11.07
N ILE A 250 6.12 -3.36 -10.05
CA ILE A 250 6.48 -3.06 -8.68
C ILE A 250 7.62 -3.99 -8.21
N SER A 251 7.53 -5.29 -8.50
CA SER A 251 8.52 -6.25 -7.99
C SER A 251 9.89 -6.22 -8.65
N LYS A 252 10.02 -5.58 -9.82
CA LYS A 252 11.30 -5.52 -10.53
C LYS A 252 12.13 -4.33 -10.10
N ASP A 253 11.47 -3.19 -9.85
CA ASP A 253 12.17 -1.91 -9.64
C ASP A 253 11.94 -1.31 -8.24
N GLU A 254 10.93 -1.78 -7.48
CA GLU A 254 10.45 -1.08 -6.27
C GLU A 254 10.30 -1.96 -5.03
N ILE A 255 10.06 -3.26 -5.18
CA ILE A 255 9.90 -4.23 -4.09
C ILE A 255 11.01 -5.28 -4.19
N SER A 256 11.86 -5.36 -3.17
CA SER A 256 12.79 -6.46 -2.99
C SER A 256 12.59 -7.09 -1.61
N ALA A 257 12.68 -8.41 -1.53
CA ALA A 257 12.76 -9.09 -0.25
C ALA A 257 14.10 -8.82 0.43
N VAL A 258 15.11 -8.28 -0.27
CA VAL A 258 16.38 -7.81 0.30
C VAL A 258 16.22 -6.37 0.79
N GLN A 259 16.28 -6.16 2.11
CA GLN A 259 16.10 -4.86 2.77
C GLN A 259 17.42 -4.24 3.30
N SER A 260 18.60 -4.73 2.88
CA SER A 260 19.92 -4.35 3.42
C SER A 260 20.47 -2.99 2.92
N GLY A 261 19.59 -2.00 2.76
CA GLY A 261 19.90 -0.61 2.39
C GLY A 261 19.56 0.39 3.49
#